data_AF-A0A8H4WXL4-F1
#
_entry.id   AF-A0A8H4WXL4-F1
#
_cell.length_a   1.000
_cell.length_b   1.000
_cell.length_c   1.000
_cell.angle_alpha   90.00
_cell.angle_beta   90.00
_cell.angle_gamma   90.00
#
_symmetry.space_group_name_H-M   'P 1'
#
loop_
_entity.id
_entity.type
_entity.pdbx_description
1 polymer ?
#
loop_
_entity_poly.entity_id
_entity_poly.type
_entity_poly.pdbx_seq_one_letter_code
_entity_poly.pdbx_strand_id
1 'polypeptide(L)'
;MVVKWLIDNNDKIGGSHPRPLFMMGNWAGAVHLCTFLLHPSFAEFHGKITSTSDTCPLRLKAAFFCSMPTSFRDPLPYRAPVLATYYGHTMEQDCPLGLLKAFGKDRNIADVAPGVLFLLLYGSLDPENEILACNREFIELWQSGKGSMGIQLEAQVMEGHNHISFPTALGTNILKEEVWGFNVAGFCNAAARS
;
A
#
# COMPACT_ATOMS: atom_id res chain seq x y z
N MET A 1 12.16 -7.45 -10.55
CA MET A 1 11.28 -6.63 -9.72
C MET A 1 11.10 -5.25 -10.37
N VAL A 2 9.88 -4.70 -10.43
CA VAL A 2 9.54 -3.48 -11.19
C VAL A 2 10.36 -2.26 -10.77
N VAL A 3 10.56 -2.03 -9.46
CA VAL A 3 11.34 -0.89 -8.96
C VAL A 3 12.78 -0.90 -9.49
N LYS A 4 13.43 -2.08 -9.49
CA LYS A 4 14.78 -2.21 -10.06
C LYS A 4 14.79 -1.84 -11.54
N TRP A 5 13.83 -2.34 -12.30
CA TRP A 5 13.72 -2.03 -13.72
C TRP A 5 13.52 -0.54 -13.98
N LEU A 6 12.70 0.16 -13.17
CA LEU A 6 12.50 1.61 -13.28
C LEU A 6 13.79 2.39 -12.99
N ILE A 7 14.58 1.97 -12.01
CA ILE A 7 15.89 2.56 -11.70
C ILE A 7 16.86 2.34 -12.86
N ASP A 8 17.00 1.08 -13.31
CA ASP A 8 17.93 0.70 -14.38
C ASP A 8 17.59 1.35 -15.73
N ASN A 9 16.34 1.77 -15.94
CA ASN A 9 15.86 2.35 -17.19
C ASN A 9 15.47 3.83 -17.05
N ASN A 10 15.85 4.52 -15.96
CA ASN A 10 15.43 5.90 -15.75
C ASN A 10 15.75 6.81 -16.93
N ASP A 11 16.93 6.65 -17.55
CA ASP A 11 17.36 7.47 -18.68
C ASP A 11 16.47 7.35 -19.92
N LYS A 12 15.63 6.29 -20.00
CA LYS A 12 14.69 6.05 -21.11
C LYS A 12 13.28 6.57 -20.82
N ILE A 13 12.89 6.66 -19.57
CA ILE A 13 11.50 6.95 -19.13
C ILE A 13 11.40 8.20 -18.25
N GLY A 14 12.51 8.89 -18.05
CA GLY A 14 12.67 9.97 -17.09
C GLY A 14 13.70 10.99 -17.54
N GLY A 15 13.86 12.03 -16.72
CA GLY A 15 14.90 13.03 -16.91
C GLY A 15 16.11 12.77 -16.00
N SER A 16 17.05 13.71 -16.01
CA SER A 16 18.27 13.70 -15.22
C SER A 16 18.07 13.96 -13.72
N HIS A 17 16.86 14.33 -13.29
CA HIS A 17 16.55 14.70 -11.91
C HIS A 17 15.77 13.58 -11.20
N PRO A 18 16.00 13.35 -9.89
CA PRO A 18 15.18 12.44 -9.10
C PRO A 18 13.70 12.81 -9.20
N ARG A 19 12.83 11.80 -9.37
CA ARG A 19 11.38 12.00 -9.53
C ARG A 19 10.61 11.39 -8.37
N PRO A 20 9.45 11.98 -8.01
CA PRO A 20 8.54 11.35 -7.08
C PRO A 20 7.99 10.05 -7.69
N LEU A 21 7.97 9.00 -6.88
CA LEU A 21 7.41 7.69 -7.15
C LEU A 21 6.17 7.52 -6.27
N PHE A 22 5.08 7.13 -6.90
CA PHE A 22 3.81 6.81 -6.27
C PHE A 22 3.52 5.34 -6.56
N MET A 23 3.28 4.55 -5.53
CA MET A 23 2.99 3.12 -5.69
C MET A 23 1.59 2.84 -5.19
N MET A 24 0.76 2.27 -6.06
CA MET A 24 -0.61 1.88 -5.74
C MET A 24 -0.81 0.41 -6.04
N GLY A 25 -1.45 -0.29 -5.11
CA GLY A 25 -1.93 -1.65 -5.32
C GLY A 25 -3.43 -1.73 -5.07
N ASN A 26 -4.14 -2.50 -5.89
CA ASN A 26 -5.52 -2.91 -5.63
C ASN A 26 -5.56 -4.37 -5.20
N TRP A 27 -6.35 -4.71 -4.18
CA TRP A 27 -6.57 -6.09 -3.72
C TRP A 27 -5.25 -6.83 -3.47
N ALA A 28 -4.98 -7.92 -4.21
CA ALA A 28 -3.74 -8.67 -4.10
C ALA A 28 -2.51 -7.82 -4.46
N GLY A 29 -2.65 -6.82 -5.33
CA GLY A 29 -1.59 -5.85 -5.60
C GLY A 29 -1.26 -4.98 -4.38
N ALA A 30 -2.26 -4.63 -3.55
CA ALA A 30 -2.04 -3.90 -2.31
C ALA A 30 -1.30 -4.77 -1.29
N VAL A 31 -1.65 -6.06 -1.21
CA VAL A 31 -0.91 -7.06 -0.39
C VAL A 31 0.55 -7.14 -0.81
N HIS A 32 0.84 -7.21 -2.12
CA HIS A 32 2.21 -7.24 -2.63
C HIS A 32 2.96 -5.95 -2.32
N LEU A 33 2.31 -4.78 -2.44
CA LEU A 33 2.91 -3.50 -2.09
C LEU A 33 3.24 -3.43 -0.59
N CYS A 34 2.31 -3.84 0.27
CA CYS A 34 2.53 -3.89 1.71
C CYS A 34 3.69 -4.83 2.06
N THR A 35 3.74 -6.01 1.42
CA THR A 35 4.83 -6.98 1.57
C THR A 35 6.17 -6.39 1.14
N PHE A 36 6.23 -5.72 -0.01
CA PHE A 36 7.45 -5.07 -0.50
C PHE A 36 7.98 -4.00 0.48
N LEU A 37 7.08 -3.27 1.15
CA LEU A 37 7.44 -2.20 2.08
C LEU A 37 7.84 -2.72 3.46
N LEU A 38 7.20 -3.78 3.96
CA LEU A 38 7.38 -4.24 5.34
C LEU A 38 8.24 -5.49 5.49
N HIS A 39 8.31 -6.36 4.48
CA HIS A 39 9.04 -7.62 4.61
C HIS A 39 10.57 -7.41 4.47
N PRO A 40 11.41 -7.95 5.38
CA PRO A 40 12.85 -7.70 5.40
C PRO A 40 13.61 -8.06 4.11
N SER A 41 13.15 -9.07 3.37
CA SER A 41 13.76 -9.47 2.09
C SER A 41 13.78 -8.37 1.02
N PHE A 42 12.99 -7.31 1.19
CA PHE A 42 12.93 -6.18 0.26
C PHE A 42 13.59 -4.91 0.82
N ALA A 43 14.20 -4.97 2.00
CA ALA A 43 14.80 -3.81 2.68
C ALA A 43 15.81 -3.05 1.83
N GLU A 44 16.66 -3.76 1.08
CA GLU A 44 17.61 -3.13 0.17
C GLU A 44 16.91 -2.26 -0.88
N PHE A 45 15.78 -2.74 -1.41
CA PHE A 45 15.10 -2.06 -2.51
C PHE A 45 14.21 -0.92 -2.05
N HIS A 46 13.41 -1.11 -1.00
CA HIS A 46 12.61 0.02 -0.50
C HIS A 46 13.54 1.09 0.09
N GLY A 47 14.63 0.71 0.76
CA GLY A 47 15.63 1.65 1.27
C GLY A 47 16.26 2.53 0.18
N LYS A 48 16.46 2.01 -1.05
CA LYS A 48 16.95 2.82 -2.18
C LYS A 48 15.98 3.92 -2.59
N ILE A 49 14.69 3.66 -2.57
CA ILE A 49 13.66 4.63 -3.01
C ILE A 49 13.14 5.51 -1.87
N THR A 50 13.35 5.14 -0.61
CA THR A 50 13.00 5.95 0.56
C THR A 50 14.19 6.76 1.10
N SER A 51 15.40 6.48 0.64
CA SER A 51 16.60 7.26 0.97
C SER A 51 16.52 8.70 0.46
N THR A 52 17.12 9.62 1.21
CA THR A 52 17.33 11.02 0.83
C THR A 52 18.52 11.21 -0.12
N SER A 53 19.27 10.14 -0.45
CA SER A 53 20.43 10.20 -1.33
C SER A 53 20.06 10.40 -2.80
N ASP A 54 20.74 11.33 -3.46
CA ASP A 54 20.61 11.63 -4.90
C ASP A 54 21.14 10.55 -5.85
N THR A 55 21.62 9.44 -5.31
CA THR A 55 22.09 8.29 -6.10
C THR A 55 20.95 7.47 -6.72
N CYS A 56 19.75 7.53 -6.16
CA CYS A 56 18.57 6.88 -6.74
C CYS A 56 17.79 7.88 -7.61
N PRO A 57 17.34 7.53 -8.82
CA PRO A 57 16.54 8.43 -9.65
C PRO A 57 15.07 8.54 -9.22
N LEU A 58 14.65 7.79 -8.20
CA LEU A 58 13.27 7.73 -7.72
C LEU A 58 13.20 8.02 -6.22
N ARG A 59 12.13 8.68 -5.80
CA ARG A 59 11.79 8.93 -4.40
C ARG A 59 10.37 8.47 -4.12
N LEU A 60 10.18 7.41 -3.35
CA LEU A 60 8.85 7.03 -2.91
C LEU A 60 8.28 8.17 -2.06
N LYS A 61 7.16 8.75 -2.51
CA LYS A 61 6.47 9.84 -1.79
C LYS A 61 5.16 9.36 -1.18
N ALA A 62 4.47 8.43 -1.83
CA ALA A 62 3.30 7.81 -1.24
C ALA A 62 3.07 6.36 -1.69
N ALA A 63 2.46 5.59 -0.78
CA ALA A 63 1.98 4.23 -1.00
C ALA A 63 0.46 4.16 -0.76
N PHE A 64 -0.27 3.58 -1.72
CA PHE A 64 -1.73 3.47 -1.71
C PHE A 64 -2.14 2.00 -1.66
N PHE A 65 -2.85 1.64 -0.59
CA PHE A 65 -3.44 0.32 -0.40
C PHE A 65 -4.93 0.41 -0.73
N CYS A 66 -5.34 -0.02 -1.93
CA CYS A 66 -6.75 0.01 -2.32
C CYS A 66 -7.39 -1.35 -2.13
N SER A 67 -8.49 -1.39 -1.37
CA SER A 67 -9.28 -2.59 -1.04
C SER A 67 -8.38 -3.78 -0.69
N MET A 68 -7.46 -3.57 0.26
CA MET A 68 -6.47 -4.57 0.66
C MET A 68 -7.07 -5.59 1.62
N PRO A 69 -6.99 -6.90 1.35
CA PRO A 69 -7.22 -7.92 2.36
C PRO A 69 -6.01 -7.98 3.29
N THR A 70 -6.18 -7.60 4.54
CA THR A 70 -5.06 -7.44 5.48
C THR A 70 -4.80 -8.69 6.32
N SER A 71 -5.80 -9.57 6.43
CA SER A 71 -5.79 -10.78 7.24
C SER A 71 -6.54 -11.90 6.52
N PHE A 72 -6.17 -13.15 6.81
CA PHE A 72 -6.76 -14.35 6.23
C PHE A 72 -7.09 -15.41 7.27
N ARG A 73 -7.40 -15.01 8.53
CA ARG A 73 -7.68 -15.96 9.62
C ARG A 73 -8.93 -16.81 9.36
N ASP A 74 -9.95 -16.22 8.74
CA ASP A 74 -11.22 -16.87 8.42
C ASP A 74 -11.55 -16.76 6.93
N PRO A 75 -10.75 -17.41 6.05
CA PRO A 75 -10.96 -17.27 4.62
C PRO A 75 -12.24 -18.01 4.20
N LEU A 76 -12.94 -17.45 3.22
CA LEU A 76 -14.04 -18.18 2.59
C LEU A 76 -13.55 -19.54 2.07
N PRO A 77 -14.35 -20.63 2.15
CA PRO A 77 -13.88 -21.98 1.84
C PRO A 77 -13.22 -22.11 0.46
N TYR A 78 -13.71 -21.39 -0.54
CA TYR A 78 -13.15 -21.41 -1.89
C TYR A 78 -11.78 -20.70 -2.00
N ARG A 79 -11.44 -19.81 -1.06
CA ARG A 79 -10.15 -19.09 -1.05
C ARG A 79 -9.05 -19.83 -0.30
N ALA A 80 -9.42 -20.69 0.66
CA ALA A 80 -8.46 -21.40 1.49
C ALA A 80 -7.38 -22.14 0.66
N PRO A 81 -7.70 -22.86 -0.43
CA PRO A 81 -6.68 -23.52 -1.25
C PRO A 81 -5.71 -22.54 -1.94
N VAL A 82 -6.22 -21.39 -2.41
CA VAL A 82 -5.42 -20.36 -3.08
C VAL A 82 -4.46 -19.72 -2.09
N LEU A 83 -4.96 -19.37 -0.90
CA LEU A 83 -4.16 -18.77 0.16
C LEU A 83 -3.12 -19.75 0.69
N ALA A 84 -3.48 -21.03 0.86
CA ALA A 84 -2.53 -22.06 1.25
C ALA A 84 -1.44 -22.26 0.19
N THR A 85 -1.78 -22.18 -1.09
CA THR A 85 -0.77 -22.26 -2.18
C THR A 85 0.14 -21.04 -2.17
N TYR A 86 -0.42 -19.85 -1.97
CA TYR A 86 0.31 -18.59 -2.04
C TYR A 86 1.24 -18.36 -0.85
N TYR A 87 0.75 -18.61 0.37
CA TYR A 87 1.47 -18.35 1.61
C TYR A 87 2.10 -19.59 2.24
N GLY A 88 1.65 -20.80 1.88
CA GLY A 88 2.03 -22.01 2.60
C GLY A 88 1.68 -21.92 4.09
N HIS A 89 2.67 -22.22 4.94
CA HIS A 89 2.50 -22.25 6.40
C HIS A 89 2.69 -20.89 7.09
N THR A 90 3.08 -19.84 6.36
CA THR A 90 3.42 -18.53 6.93
C THR A 90 2.33 -17.48 6.72
N MET A 91 1.11 -17.90 6.38
CA MET A 91 0.01 -17.00 6.02
C MET A 91 -0.28 -15.93 7.08
N GLU A 92 -0.34 -16.29 8.35
CA GLU A 92 -0.63 -15.35 9.42
C GLU A 92 0.52 -14.36 9.65
N GLN A 93 1.76 -14.77 9.37
CA GLN A 93 2.97 -13.98 9.53
C GLN A 93 3.19 -13.03 8.34
N ASP A 94 2.93 -13.52 7.13
CA ASP A 94 3.27 -12.84 5.87
C ASP A 94 2.10 -12.07 5.25
N CYS A 95 0.89 -12.18 5.81
CA CYS A 95 -0.21 -11.27 5.47
C CYS A 95 0.08 -9.85 5.97
N PRO A 96 -0.53 -8.79 5.37
CA PRO A 96 -0.25 -7.41 5.73
C PRO A 96 -0.35 -7.10 7.24
N LEU A 97 -1.37 -7.64 7.92
CA LEU A 97 -1.55 -7.46 9.35
C LEU A 97 -0.46 -8.19 10.16
N GLY A 98 -0.04 -9.38 9.72
CA GLY A 98 1.08 -10.13 10.30
C GLY A 98 2.40 -9.37 10.20
N LEU A 99 2.68 -8.84 9.01
CA LEU A 99 3.85 -8.03 8.73
C LEU A 99 3.87 -6.76 9.59
N LEU A 100 2.75 -6.04 9.69
CA LEU A 100 2.65 -4.86 10.54
C LEU A 100 2.89 -5.19 12.03
N LYS A 101 2.37 -6.33 12.52
CA LYS A 101 2.62 -6.81 13.90
C LYS A 101 4.10 -7.13 14.15
N ALA A 102 4.75 -7.80 13.20
CA ALA A 102 6.17 -8.12 13.31
C ALA A 102 7.01 -6.85 13.27
N PHE A 103 6.69 -5.95 12.34
CA PHE A 103 7.38 -4.68 12.17
C PHE A 103 7.34 -3.84 13.45
N GLY A 104 6.17 -3.68 14.06
CA GLY A 104 6.01 -2.87 15.28
C GLY A 104 6.65 -3.43 16.55
N LYS A 105 7.19 -4.66 16.52
CA LYS A 105 8.02 -5.20 17.61
C LYS A 105 9.49 -4.80 17.47
N ASP A 106 9.98 -4.73 16.24
CA ASP A 106 11.41 -4.66 15.95
C ASP A 106 11.86 -3.28 15.42
N ARG A 107 10.98 -2.52 14.76
CA ARG A 107 11.31 -1.27 14.03
C ARG A 107 10.14 -0.29 13.97
N ASN A 108 10.42 0.98 13.67
CA ASN A 108 9.41 1.97 13.33
C ASN A 108 9.32 2.17 11.81
N ILE A 109 8.11 2.24 11.24
CA ILE A 109 7.84 2.48 9.82
C ILE A 109 8.50 3.80 9.39
N ALA A 110 8.57 4.77 10.30
CA ALA A 110 9.33 6.02 10.14
C ALA A 110 10.80 5.80 9.79
N ASP A 111 11.41 4.72 10.28
CA ASP A 111 12.83 4.43 10.05
C ASP A 111 13.08 3.86 8.65
N VAL A 112 12.11 3.14 8.07
CA VAL A 112 12.26 2.48 6.76
C VAL A 112 11.63 3.25 5.61
N ALA A 113 10.63 4.07 5.90
CA ALA A 113 9.89 4.86 4.94
C ALA A 113 9.79 6.34 5.39
N PRO A 114 10.91 7.00 5.71
CA PRO A 114 10.88 8.39 6.19
C PRO A 114 10.25 9.31 5.14
N GLY A 115 9.27 10.10 5.56
CA GLY A 115 8.58 11.06 4.69
C GLY A 115 7.64 10.43 3.65
N VAL A 116 7.43 9.12 3.67
CA VAL A 116 6.43 8.46 2.81
C VAL A 116 5.05 8.63 3.44
N LEU A 117 4.08 9.09 2.64
CA LEU A 117 2.68 9.14 3.03
C LEU A 117 1.98 7.82 2.70
N PHE A 118 1.13 7.34 3.59
CA PHE A 118 0.38 6.10 3.41
C PHE A 118 -1.11 6.38 3.37
N LEU A 119 -1.79 5.83 2.36
CA LEU A 119 -3.23 5.95 2.20
C LEU A 119 -3.86 4.57 2.01
N LEU A 120 -4.78 4.19 2.88
CA LEU A 120 -5.64 3.02 2.76
C LEU A 120 -7.01 3.46 2.22
N LEU A 121 -7.37 2.98 1.04
CA LEU A 121 -8.66 3.23 0.38
C LEU A 121 -9.47 1.94 0.39
N TYR A 122 -10.76 2.01 0.68
CA TYR A 122 -11.68 0.87 0.52
C TYR A 122 -13.09 1.36 0.18
N GLY A 123 -13.83 0.57 -0.59
CA GLY A 123 -15.20 0.89 -0.99
C GLY A 123 -16.19 0.70 0.15
N SER A 124 -17.25 1.51 0.23
CA SER A 124 -18.30 1.28 1.23
C SER A 124 -19.14 0.01 0.98
N LEU A 125 -19.02 -0.58 -0.22
CA LEU A 125 -19.64 -1.85 -0.62
C LEU A 125 -18.61 -2.98 -0.80
N ASP A 126 -17.43 -2.87 -0.21
CA ASP A 126 -16.44 -3.95 -0.17
C ASP A 126 -16.93 -5.14 0.69
N PRO A 127 -16.45 -6.38 0.45
CA PRO A 127 -16.80 -7.53 1.26
C PRO A 127 -16.40 -7.35 2.73
N GLU A 128 -17.39 -7.50 3.63
CA GLU A 128 -17.19 -7.28 5.06
C GLU A 128 -16.10 -8.18 5.65
N ASN A 129 -16.16 -9.48 5.31
CA ASN A 129 -15.30 -10.51 5.88
C ASN A 129 -13.91 -10.61 5.24
N GLU A 130 -13.67 -9.94 4.10
CA GLU A 130 -12.40 -10.04 3.38
C GLU A 130 -11.64 -8.73 3.31
N ILE A 131 -12.33 -7.59 3.46
CA ILE A 131 -11.76 -6.26 3.28
C ILE A 131 -12.11 -5.35 4.46
N LEU A 132 -13.41 -5.12 4.74
CA LEU A 132 -13.80 -4.08 5.70
C LEU A 132 -13.38 -4.41 7.13
N ALA A 133 -13.71 -5.61 7.63
CA ALA A 133 -13.37 -6.00 8.99
C ALA A 133 -11.86 -6.05 9.22
N CYS A 134 -11.11 -6.64 8.29
CA CYS A 134 -9.66 -6.72 8.43
C CYS A 134 -8.97 -5.36 8.23
N ASN A 135 -9.50 -4.45 7.41
CA ASN A 135 -8.99 -3.09 7.30
C ASN A 135 -9.18 -2.32 8.61
N ARG A 136 -10.30 -2.49 9.32
CA ARG A 136 -10.48 -1.89 10.65
C ARG A 136 -9.40 -2.39 11.63
N GLU A 137 -9.17 -3.71 11.71
CA GLU A 137 -8.08 -4.26 12.53
C GLU A 137 -6.70 -3.69 12.15
N PHE A 138 -6.44 -3.52 10.86
CA PHE A 138 -5.17 -2.99 10.38
C PHE A 138 -4.98 -1.51 10.73
N ILE A 139 -6.02 -0.69 10.57
CA ILE A 139 -6.01 0.73 10.94
C ILE A 139 -5.78 0.87 12.46
N GLU A 140 -6.54 0.11 13.27
CA GLU A 140 -6.39 0.12 14.73
C GLU A 140 -4.97 -0.28 15.15
N LEU A 141 -4.41 -1.33 14.54
CA LEU A 141 -3.05 -1.76 14.82
C LEU A 141 -2.03 -0.69 14.40
N TRP A 142 -2.20 -0.05 13.25
CA TRP A 142 -1.31 1.01 12.79
C TRP A 142 -1.34 2.20 13.75
N GLN A 143 -2.52 2.64 14.16
CA GLN A 143 -2.69 3.82 15.01
C GLN A 143 -2.24 3.59 16.46
N SER A 144 -2.43 2.38 16.98
CA SER A 144 -2.01 2.01 18.35
C SER A 144 -0.57 1.52 18.44
N GLY A 145 0.04 1.16 17.30
CA GLY A 145 1.35 0.55 17.24
C GLY A 145 2.49 1.53 17.52
N LYS A 146 3.39 1.16 18.43
CA LYS A 146 4.66 1.90 18.65
C LYS A 146 5.50 1.98 17.37
N GLY A 147 5.37 0.97 16.50
CA GLY A 147 6.02 0.88 15.21
C GLY A 147 5.55 1.89 14.16
N SER A 148 4.50 2.68 14.41
CA SER A 148 4.04 3.70 13.46
C SER A 148 4.12 5.11 14.02
N MET A 149 4.76 5.30 15.19
CA MET A 149 4.86 6.63 15.80
C MET A 149 5.57 7.59 14.85
N GLY A 150 4.88 8.68 14.50
CA GLY A 150 5.40 9.72 13.59
C GLY A 150 5.02 9.54 12.12
N ILE A 151 4.40 8.41 11.73
CA ILE A 151 3.82 8.22 10.39
C ILE A 151 2.33 7.93 10.49
N GLN A 152 1.52 8.83 9.94
CA GLN A 152 0.07 8.63 9.84
C GLN A 152 -0.27 7.75 8.63
N LEU A 153 -1.13 6.77 8.88
CA LEU A 153 -1.92 6.11 7.84
C LEU A 153 -3.22 6.89 7.70
N GLU A 154 -3.41 7.54 6.56
CA GLU A 154 -4.71 8.08 6.21
C GLU A 154 -5.61 6.94 5.72
N ALA A 155 -6.88 6.94 6.12
CA ALA A 155 -7.87 5.97 5.68
C ALA A 155 -9.05 6.71 5.07
N GLN A 156 -9.44 6.33 3.85
CA GLN A 156 -10.54 6.93 3.12
C GLN A 156 -11.52 5.87 2.61
N VAL A 157 -12.81 6.17 2.76
CA VAL A 157 -13.90 5.34 2.22
C VAL A 157 -14.31 5.88 0.85
N MET A 158 -14.34 5.02 -0.15
CA MET A 158 -14.85 5.32 -1.49
C MET A 158 -16.35 5.02 -1.53
N GLU A 159 -17.15 6.03 -1.23
CA GLU A 159 -18.60 5.87 -1.10
C GLU A 159 -19.26 5.39 -2.40
N GLY A 160 -20.12 4.38 -2.29
CA GLY A 160 -20.82 3.77 -3.42
C GLY A 160 -19.98 2.83 -4.28
N HIS A 161 -18.68 2.67 -3.97
CA HIS A 161 -17.82 1.71 -4.65
C HIS A 161 -17.82 0.35 -3.98
N ASN A 162 -17.77 -0.70 -4.81
CA ASN A 162 -17.49 -2.06 -4.39
C ASN A 162 -16.02 -2.40 -4.70
N HIS A 163 -15.66 -3.66 -4.49
CA HIS A 163 -14.30 -4.17 -4.65
C HIS A 163 -13.64 -3.94 -6.01
N ILE A 164 -14.43 -3.83 -7.09
CA ILE A 164 -13.93 -3.81 -8.47
C ILE A 164 -14.32 -2.50 -9.17
N SER A 165 -15.33 -1.77 -8.70
CA SER A 165 -15.90 -0.66 -9.46
C SER A 165 -14.98 0.56 -9.52
N PHE A 166 -14.13 0.79 -8.52
CA PHE A 166 -13.37 2.04 -8.46
C PHE A 166 -12.30 2.19 -9.56
N PRO A 167 -11.48 1.19 -9.95
CA PRO A 167 -10.55 1.38 -11.06
C PRO A 167 -11.29 1.57 -12.40
N THR A 168 -12.43 0.91 -12.57
CA THR A 168 -13.25 1.01 -13.79
C THR A 168 -14.08 2.29 -13.87
N ALA A 169 -14.22 3.00 -12.75
CA ALA A 169 -14.98 4.26 -12.67
C ALA A 169 -14.20 5.48 -13.19
N LEU A 170 -12.87 5.36 -13.32
CA LEU A 170 -12.04 6.45 -13.84
C LEU A 170 -12.28 6.66 -15.35
N GLY A 171 -12.43 7.92 -15.76
CA GLY A 171 -12.63 8.30 -17.16
C GLY A 171 -14.07 8.13 -17.65
N THR A 172 -15.02 7.90 -16.75
CA THR A 172 -16.46 7.84 -17.03
C THR A 172 -17.09 9.22 -17.20
N ASN A 173 -16.43 10.28 -16.74
CA ASN A 173 -16.97 11.65 -16.58
C ASN A 173 -18.15 11.73 -15.60
N ILE A 174 -18.30 10.74 -14.73
CA ILE A 174 -19.33 10.73 -13.68
C ILE A 174 -18.67 11.13 -12.36
N LEU A 175 -18.89 12.37 -11.91
CA LEU A 175 -18.19 12.94 -10.76
C LEU A 175 -18.25 12.06 -9.50
N LYS A 176 -19.43 11.51 -9.18
CA LYS A 176 -19.62 10.65 -8.00
C LYS A 176 -18.80 9.35 -8.07
N GLU A 177 -18.47 8.88 -9.27
CA GLU A 177 -17.69 7.66 -9.49
C GLU A 177 -16.19 7.97 -9.56
N GLU A 178 -15.81 9.20 -9.94
CA GLU A 178 -14.41 9.61 -10.11
C GLU A 178 -13.83 10.36 -8.91
N VAL A 179 -14.66 10.78 -7.94
CA VAL A 179 -14.24 11.61 -6.80
C VAL A 179 -13.03 11.03 -6.05
N TRP A 180 -12.97 9.70 -5.91
CA TRP A 180 -11.84 9.02 -5.27
C TRP A 180 -10.52 9.26 -6.03
N GLY A 181 -10.56 9.28 -7.38
CA GLY A 181 -9.40 9.51 -8.23
C GLY A 181 -8.86 10.94 -8.09
N PHE A 182 -9.75 11.93 -7.98
CA PHE A 182 -9.36 13.31 -7.69
C PHE A 182 -8.74 13.45 -6.30
N ASN A 183 -9.27 12.74 -5.29
CA ASN A 183 -8.68 12.73 -3.94
C ASN A 183 -7.27 12.13 -3.94
N VAL A 184 -7.06 11.00 -4.64
CA VAL A 184 -5.73 10.40 -4.81
C VAL A 184 -4.78 11.35 -5.53
N ALA A 185 -5.22 12.00 -6.61
CA ALA A 185 -4.40 12.97 -7.33
C ALA A 185 -4.00 14.16 -6.44
N GLY A 186 -4.93 14.66 -5.62
CA GLY A 186 -4.67 15.68 -4.60
C GLY A 186 -3.62 15.24 -3.59
N PHE A 187 -3.73 14.00 -3.09
CA PHE A 187 -2.77 13.39 -2.17
C PHE A 187 -1.37 13.25 -2.80
N CYS A 188 -1.27 12.76 -4.03
CA CYS A 188 -0.02 12.70 -4.78
C CYS A 188 0.64 14.08 -4.92
N ASN A 189 -0.15 15.10 -5.27
CA ASN A 189 0.33 16.47 -5.41
C ASN A 189 0.84 17.06 -4.09
N ALA A 190 0.19 16.73 -2.97
CA ALA A 190 0.66 17.12 -1.64
C ALA A 190 1.99 16.43 -1.29
N ALA A 191 2.08 15.11 -1.48
CA ALA A 191 3.28 14.34 -1.18
C ALA A 191 4.47 14.70 -2.08
N ALA A 192 4.23 15.15 -3.32
CA ALA A 192 5.28 15.62 -4.21
C ALA A 192 5.99 16.90 -3.70
N ARG A 193 5.30 17.70 -2.85
CA ARG A 193 5.81 18.97 -2.32
C ARG A 193 6.51 18.86 -0.97
N SER A 194 6.29 17.77 -0.23
CA SER A 194 7.02 17.42 1.00
C SER A 194 8.36 16.77 0.70
#